data_AF-A0A939AM90-F1
#
_entry.id   AF-A0A939AM90-F1
#
_cell.length_a   1.000
_cell.length_b   1.000
_cell.length_c   1.000
_cell.angle_alpha   90.00
_cell.angle_beta   90.00
_cell.angle_gamma   90.00
#
_symmetry.space_group_name_H-M   'P 1'
#
loop_
_entity.id
_entity.type
_entity.pdbx_description
1 polymer ?
#
loop_
_entity_poly.entity_id
_entity_poly.type
_entity_poly.pdbx_seq_one_letter_code
_entity_poly.pdbx_strand_id
1 'polypeptide(L)'
;MRVTKNTLAATVASVAMCLALPAVAAPTTAERLRNADNEPHNRLMTLGNYQGWNYSKLSQINKSNVANLRVVFMASIGGATTRTVATGGPVNEMSAPLIEDGFLYAIDSHNKIMKWDVRSGARAFPMWRFDPKIEKFIGSNTRGFALWQNSVLQATRDARFIGINKESGEQLWEALGHERPGGPNAPEFVATTSFGGHVIAYTTAAGTSVAVAGTSSSAGIGAVVGFNPANGQEVWRTYTIPRPGEPNFGTWPGDTWKWGAAMPWGPPTYDPTTNTVFIGTGEPSPVYDPEFRPGDNLYASSTLALDADSGKMKWFFQHTPNDPWDFDSTGARMVFDFRTPDGRTVKAVSNWDRNGFLYTLNAANGEFLQAVAQTDNINWTKGIDAKTGKPMDYLPGQVLQPYNVAGPRKGRTREQAPLVCATWGGSPTGIWPPSYDPTTGITYQTRTSGCTYQTMVRSTAEAFNPLVRECLGCSVNQVQVDTKANMVAIDVRAG
;
A
#
# COMPACT_ATOMS: atom_id res chain seq x y z
N MET A 1 81.49 30.99 41.41
CA MET A 1 80.25 31.36 40.71
C MET A 1 80.08 30.44 39.49
N ARG A 2 79.16 29.47 39.56
CA ARG A 2 78.84 28.54 38.47
C ARG A 2 77.72 29.14 37.62
N VAL A 3 77.94 29.24 36.32
CA VAL A 3 76.92 29.62 35.33
C VAL A 3 76.22 28.36 34.86
N THR A 4 74.93 28.22 35.18
CA THR A 4 74.06 27.15 34.67
C THR A 4 73.35 27.63 33.41
N LYS A 5 73.60 26.95 32.28
CA LYS A 5 72.81 27.06 31.05
C LYS A 5 71.58 26.16 31.18
N ASN A 6 70.39 26.75 31.19
CA ASN A 6 69.13 26.01 31.03
C ASN A 6 68.79 25.94 29.54
N THR A 7 68.80 24.73 29.00
CA THR A 7 68.28 24.37 27.68
C THR A 7 66.75 24.25 27.75
N LEU A 8 66.04 25.08 26.98
CA LEU A 8 64.60 24.92 26.72
C LEU A 8 64.42 23.76 25.72
N ALA A 9 63.75 22.69 26.13
CA ALA A 9 63.26 21.68 25.21
C ALA A 9 61.89 22.12 24.67
N ALA A 10 61.81 22.43 23.37
CA ALA A 10 60.56 22.72 22.70
C ALA A 10 59.84 21.39 22.38
N THR A 11 58.72 21.13 23.05
CA THR A 11 57.83 20.01 22.73
C THR A 11 56.94 20.41 21.55
N VAL A 12 57.20 19.84 20.37
CA VAL A 12 56.31 19.97 19.21
C VAL A 12 55.12 19.05 19.43
N ALA A 13 53.97 19.62 19.82
CA ALA A 13 52.71 18.90 19.85
C ALA A 13 52.16 18.79 18.42
N SER A 14 52.30 17.60 17.81
CA SER A 14 51.65 17.27 16.55
C SER A 14 50.13 17.23 16.75
N VAL A 15 49.43 18.30 16.38
CA VAL A 15 47.97 18.30 16.26
C VAL A 15 47.61 17.43 15.06
N ALA A 16 47.26 16.17 15.31
CA ALA A 16 46.61 15.33 14.31
C ALA A 16 45.21 15.91 14.06
N MET A 17 45.10 16.71 13.00
CA MET A 17 43.83 17.23 12.51
C MET A 17 43.05 16.05 11.91
N CYS A 18 42.26 15.35 12.73
CA CYS A 18 41.24 14.43 12.23
C CYS A 18 40.27 15.26 11.39
N LEU A 19 40.45 15.22 10.07
CA LEU A 19 39.43 15.68 9.13
C LEU A 19 38.17 14.87 9.42
N ALA A 20 37.16 15.51 10.02
CA ALA A 20 35.85 14.93 10.18
C ALA A 20 35.26 14.76 8.77
N LEU A 21 35.42 13.56 8.19
CA LEU A 21 34.72 13.20 6.97
C LEU A 21 33.22 13.42 7.21
N PRO A 22 32.48 14.00 6.25
CA PRO A 22 31.04 14.12 6.38
C PRO A 22 30.48 12.72 6.60
N ALA A 23 29.84 12.50 7.75
CA ALA A 23 29.29 11.19 8.06
C ALA A 23 28.14 10.89 7.08
N VAL A 24 28.34 9.87 6.24
CA VAL A 24 27.37 9.36 5.26
C VAL A 24 26.61 8.18 5.87
N ALA A 25 25.34 8.00 5.50
CA ALA A 25 24.57 6.83 5.88
C ALA A 25 25.16 5.55 5.26
N ALA A 26 25.04 4.42 5.96
CA ALA A 26 25.42 3.15 5.37
C ALA A 26 24.44 2.77 4.24
N PRO A 27 24.87 2.00 3.22
CA PRO A 27 23.96 1.52 2.18
C PRO A 27 22.78 0.73 2.75
N THR A 28 21.59 0.91 2.18
CA THR A 28 20.39 0.14 2.54
C THR A 28 20.42 -1.22 1.85
N THR A 29 21.27 -2.13 2.32
CA THR A 29 21.43 -3.44 1.68
C THR A 29 20.20 -4.32 1.90
N ALA A 30 20.04 -5.35 1.06
CA ALA A 30 18.99 -6.35 1.24
C ALA A 30 19.04 -7.02 2.63
N GLU A 31 20.25 -7.27 3.14
CA GLU A 31 20.47 -7.85 4.46
C GLU A 31 20.08 -6.90 5.58
N ARG A 32 20.37 -5.61 5.41
CA ARG A 32 19.93 -4.56 6.33
C ARG A 32 18.41 -4.50 6.42
N LEU A 33 17.72 -4.56 5.27
CA LEU A 33 16.26 -4.58 5.21
C LEU A 33 15.66 -5.86 5.82
N ARG A 34 16.29 -7.03 5.60
CA ARG A 34 15.88 -8.30 6.24
C ARG A 34 15.96 -8.23 7.76
N ASN A 35 16.93 -7.47 8.28
CA ASN A 35 17.17 -7.32 9.71
C ASN A 35 16.76 -5.95 10.25
N ALA A 36 15.85 -5.23 9.58
CA ALA A 36 15.47 -3.86 9.96
C ALA A 36 15.01 -3.75 11.43
N ASP A 37 14.38 -4.81 11.97
CA ASP A 37 13.96 -4.90 13.37
C ASP A 37 15.11 -4.92 14.39
N ASN A 38 16.36 -5.11 13.94
CA ASN A 38 17.56 -5.03 14.77
C ASN A 38 18.15 -3.60 14.81
N GLU A 39 17.63 -2.70 13.99
CA GLU A 39 17.99 -1.28 13.95
C GLU A 39 16.79 -0.40 14.34
N PRO A 40 16.25 -0.50 15.58
CA PRO A 40 15.02 0.19 15.96
C PRO A 40 15.13 1.72 16.01
N HIS A 41 16.35 2.26 15.89
CA HIS A 41 16.61 3.70 15.73
C HIS A 41 16.39 4.18 14.28
N ASN A 42 16.30 3.26 13.32
CA ASN A 42 16.01 3.52 11.92
C ASN A 42 14.56 3.16 11.57
N ARG A 43 14.09 3.76 10.48
CA ARG A 43 12.83 3.43 9.82
C ARG A 43 13.11 3.24 8.34
N LEU A 44 13.61 2.07 7.97
CA LEU A 44 14.09 1.79 6.61
C LEU A 44 12.98 1.45 5.61
N MET A 45 11.79 1.08 6.11
CA MET A 45 10.65 0.66 5.30
C MET A 45 9.36 1.32 5.79
N THR A 46 8.44 1.61 4.87
CA THR A 46 7.16 2.26 5.17
C THR A 46 6.34 1.51 6.19
N LEU A 47 6.36 0.17 6.16
CA LEU A 47 5.65 -0.70 7.11
C LEU A 47 6.54 -1.23 8.25
N GLY A 48 7.75 -0.69 8.39
CA GLY A 48 8.72 -1.05 9.44
C GLY A 48 9.61 -2.20 9.06
N ASN A 49 9.01 -3.32 8.66
CA ASN A 49 9.71 -4.52 8.24
C ASN A 49 8.98 -5.18 7.05
N TYR A 50 9.57 -6.24 6.51
CA TYR A 50 9.01 -7.00 5.40
C TYR A 50 7.64 -7.62 5.71
N GLN A 51 7.40 -7.99 6.96
CA GLN A 51 6.16 -8.58 7.45
C GLN A 51 5.02 -7.56 7.61
N GLY A 52 5.33 -6.27 7.54
CA GLY A 52 4.35 -5.19 7.57
C GLY A 52 3.78 -4.87 8.96
N TRP A 53 4.57 -5.02 10.02
CA TRP A 53 4.06 -4.92 11.40
C TRP A 53 3.86 -3.50 11.91
N ASN A 54 4.47 -2.47 11.31
CA ASN A 54 4.48 -1.11 11.86
C ASN A 54 4.86 -1.06 13.36
N TYR A 55 5.72 -1.99 13.80
CA TYR A 55 6.12 -2.13 15.19
C TYR A 55 7.52 -1.56 15.41
N SER A 56 7.78 -1.03 16.60
CA SER A 56 9.11 -0.59 17.02
C SER A 56 9.46 -1.21 18.37
N LYS A 57 10.71 -1.67 18.52
CA LYS A 57 11.24 -2.20 19.78
C LYS A 57 11.69 -1.09 20.75
N LEU A 58 11.65 0.19 20.35
CA LEU A 58 12.00 1.30 21.23
C LEU A 58 10.98 1.43 22.37
N SER A 59 11.47 1.59 23.59
CA SER A 59 10.64 1.65 24.81
C SER A 59 10.92 2.87 25.69
N GLN A 60 11.75 3.81 25.21
CA GLN A 60 12.06 5.05 25.93
C GLN A 60 10.78 5.84 26.23
N ILE A 61 9.88 5.94 25.25
CA ILE A 61 8.52 6.46 25.44
C ILE A 61 7.60 5.28 25.76
N ASN A 62 6.87 5.36 26.87
CA ASN A 62 6.01 4.30 27.36
C ASN A 62 4.82 4.86 28.15
N LYS A 63 3.95 3.97 28.65
CA LYS A 63 2.71 4.33 29.36
C LYS A 63 2.91 5.26 30.56
N SER A 64 4.08 5.21 31.22
CA SER A 64 4.37 6.04 32.40
C SER A 64 4.81 7.46 32.06
N ASN A 65 5.33 7.70 30.85
CA ASN A 65 5.93 8.98 30.49
C ASN A 65 5.39 9.62 29.19
N VAL A 66 4.51 8.95 28.44
CA VAL A 66 3.94 9.48 27.19
C VAL A 66 3.18 10.79 27.38
N ALA A 67 2.57 11.00 28.56
CA ALA A 67 1.91 12.26 28.92
C ALA A 67 2.87 13.46 28.94
N ASN A 68 4.18 13.21 29.01
CA ASN A 68 5.22 14.23 29.02
C ASN A 68 5.75 14.55 27.61
N LEU A 69 5.19 13.99 26.54
CA LEU A 69 5.69 14.23 25.19
C LEU A 69 5.58 15.70 24.80
N ARG A 70 6.62 16.24 24.16
CA ARG A 70 6.65 17.61 23.61
C ARG A 70 7.29 17.63 22.24
N VAL A 71 6.86 18.57 21.40
CA VAL A 71 7.44 18.81 20.09
C VAL A 71 8.89 19.25 20.26
N VAL A 72 9.81 18.55 19.58
CA VAL A 72 11.24 18.89 19.59
C VAL A 72 11.60 19.83 18.43
N PHE A 73 11.09 19.55 17.23
CA PHE A 73 11.18 20.44 16.08
C PHE A 73 9.98 20.23 15.14
N MET A 74 9.79 21.19 14.24
CA MET A 74 8.86 21.09 13.12
C MET A 74 9.59 21.50 11.84
N ALA A 75 9.36 20.78 10.75
CA ALA A 75 9.91 21.10 9.43
C ALA A 75 8.78 21.07 8.41
N SER A 76 8.62 22.14 7.63
CA SER A 76 7.65 22.17 6.55
C SER A 76 8.19 21.40 5.35
N ILE A 77 7.40 20.46 4.84
CA ILE A 77 7.69 19.73 3.60
C ILE A 77 7.23 20.51 2.34
N GLY A 78 6.46 21.59 2.52
CA GLY A 78 5.80 22.31 1.43
C GLY A 78 4.70 21.47 0.78
N GLY A 79 4.22 21.88 -0.40
CA GLY A 79 3.41 21.00 -1.26
C GLY A 79 1.88 20.98 -1.05
N ALA A 80 1.30 21.77 -0.15
CA ALA A 80 -0.16 21.81 -0.03
C ALA A 80 -0.81 22.53 -1.23
N THR A 81 -1.60 21.82 -2.05
CA THR A 81 -2.61 22.47 -2.90
C THR A 81 -3.90 22.62 -2.11
N THR A 82 -4.52 23.80 -2.21
CA THR A 82 -5.83 24.07 -1.64
C THR A 82 -6.98 23.51 -2.48
N ARG A 83 -6.69 22.91 -3.66
CA ARG A 83 -7.71 22.39 -4.59
C ARG A 83 -7.06 21.60 -5.73
N THR A 84 -7.46 20.36 -5.94
CA THR A 84 -7.40 19.75 -7.28
C THR A 84 -8.80 19.78 -7.92
N VAL A 85 -8.87 20.05 -9.22
CA VAL A 85 -10.14 20.21 -9.96
C VAL A 85 -10.95 18.90 -9.98
N ALA A 86 -10.29 17.75 -9.84
CA ALA A 86 -10.92 16.43 -9.93
C ALA A 86 -11.63 15.97 -8.65
N THR A 87 -11.17 16.35 -7.45
CA THR A 87 -11.73 15.85 -6.18
C THR A 87 -12.39 16.94 -5.31
N GLY A 88 -12.33 18.21 -5.70
CA GLY A 88 -13.00 19.30 -4.98
C GLY A 88 -12.52 19.54 -3.54
N GLY A 89 -11.48 18.84 -3.08
CA GLY A 89 -10.92 18.92 -1.73
C GLY A 89 -9.38 19.03 -1.71
N PRO A 90 -8.78 19.25 -0.53
CA PRO A 90 -7.33 19.32 -0.36
C PRO A 90 -6.65 17.99 -0.72
N VAL A 91 -5.45 18.06 -1.28
CA VAL A 91 -4.56 16.88 -1.42
C VAL A 91 -3.88 16.60 -0.09
N ASN A 92 -3.81 15.32 0.27
CA ASN A 92 -3.41 14.89 1.61
C ASN A 92 -2.02 14.26 1.57
N GLU A 93 -1.25 14.52 2.61
CA GLU A 93 0.01 13.83 2.87
C GLU A 93 -0.30 12.44 3.44
N MET A 94 0.08 11.38 2.72
CA MET A 94 -0.28 9.99 3.06
C MET A 94 0.93 9.09 3.35
N SER A 95 2.16 9.59 3.15
CA SER A 95 3.37 8.81 3.37
C SER A 95 3.92 8.96 4.79
N ALA A 96 4.44 7.87 5.35
CA ALA A 96 5.34 7.94 6.49
C ALA A 96 6.75 8.36 6.02
N PRO A 97 7.51 9.14 6.83
CA PRO A 97 8.92 9.39 6.55
C PRO A 97 9.76 8.13 6.80
N LEU A 98 10.88 8.01 6.08
CA LEU A 98 11.90 6.99 6.31
C LEU A 98 13.11 7.64 6.99
N ILE A 99 13.77 6.90 7.89
CA ILE A 99 14.92 7.37 8.65
C ILE A 99 16.05 6.36 8.51
N GLU A 100 17.21 6.82 8.07
CA GLU A 100 18.42 6.01 7.92
C GLU A 100 19.61 6.76 8.50
N ASP A 101 20.19 6.24 9.59
CA ASP A 101 21.42 6.74 10.23
C ASP A 101 21.34 8.24 10.58
N GLY A 102 20.14 8.68 11.00
CA GLY A 102 19.84 10.06 11.35
C GLY A 102 19.60 10.99 10.15
N PHE A 103 19.42 10.44 8.94
CA PHE A 103 18.88 11.17 7.80
C PHE A 103 17.40 10.82 7.60
N LEU A 104 16.57 11.85 7.56
CA LEU A 104 15.13 11.73 7.34
C LEU A 104 14.80 12.00 5.88
N TYR A 105 14.00 11.11 5.29
CA TYR A 105 13.45 11.25 3.96
C TYR A 105 11.93 11.40 4.07
N ALA A 106 11.34 12.31 3.32
CA ALA A 106 9.90 12.41 3.19
C ALA A 106 9.52 12.74 1.75
N ILE A 107 8.25 12.53 1.42
CA ILE A 107 7.66 12.84 0.13
C ILE A 107 6.43 13.72 0.36
N ASP A 108 6.26 14.76 -0.45
CA ASP A 108 5.09 15.62 -0.39
C ASP A 108 3.97 15.13 -1.34
N SER A 109 2.81 15.76 -1.25
CA SER A 109 1.68 15.48 -2.12
C SER A 109 1.93 15.87 -3.59
N HIS A 110 3.06 16.45 -3.98
CA HIS A 110 3.46 16.61 -5.39
C HIS A 110 4.52 15.59 -5.83
N ASN A 111 4.72 14.55 -5.02
CA ASN A 111 5.72 13.51 -5.23
C ASN A 111 7.16 14.09 -5.18
N LYS A 112 7.39 15.21 -4.49
CA LYS A 112 8.75 15.72 -4.30
C LYS A 112 9.36 15.01 -3.10
N ILE A 113 10.51 14.37 -3.31
CA ILE A 113 11.26 13.72 -2.23
C ILE A 113 12.26 14.72 -1.66
N MET A 114 12.39 14.74 -0.35
CA MET A 114 13.29 15.64 0.37
C MET A 114 14.08 14.85 1.40
N LYS A 115 15.31 15.29 1.64
CA LYS A 115 16.19 14.73 2.69
C LYS A 115 16.58 15.81 3.69
N TRP A 116 16.61 15.44 4.96
CA TRP A 116 17.13 16.26 6.05
C TRP A 116 18.15 15.48 6.88
N ASP A 117 19.12 16.18 7.44
CA ASP A 117 19.94 15.70 8.56
C ASP A 117 19.23 16.02 9.88
N VAL A 118 18.89 14.97 10.64
CA VAL A 118 18.23 15.05 11.95
C VAL A 118 19.10 14.51 13.08
N ARG A 119 20.40 14.27 12.85
CA ARG A 119 21.32 13.68 13.84
C ARG A 119 21.48 14.50 15.11
N SER A 120 21.26 15.81 15.03
CA SER A 120 21.26 16.68 16.22
C SER A 120 20.16 16.32 17.23
N GLY A 121 19.11 15.60 16.80
CA GLY A 121 17.91 15.34 17.58
C GLY A 121 17.04 16.57 17.84
N ALA A 122 17.56 17.78 17.63
CA ALA A 122 16.91 19.03 18.00
C ALA A 122 16.33 19.80 16.81
N ARG A 123 16.79 19.54 15.58
CA ARG A 123 16.39 20.24 14.34
C ARG A 123 16.58 19.34 13.12
N ALA A 124 15.86 19.65 12.05
CA ALA A 124 16.04 19.06 10.72
C ALA A 124 16.75 20.06 9.80
N PHE A 125 17.96 19.73 9.34
CA PHE A 125 18.72 20.54 8.38
C PHE A 125 18.45 20.04 6.96
N PRO A 126 17.83 20.85 6.08
CA PRO A 126 17.52 20.41 4.72
C PRO A 126 18.80 20.16 3.93
N MET A 127 18.86 19.03 3.23
CA MET A 127 19.99 18.65 2.39
C MET A 127 19.69 18.86 0.91
N TRP A 128 18.62 18.22 0.43
CA TRP A 128 18.21 18.32 -0.98
C TRP A 128 16.71 18.09 -1.12
N ARG A 129 16.18 18.50 -2.29
CA ARG A 129 14.80 18.25 -2.72
C ARG A 129 14.81 17.85 -4.20
N PHE A 130 14.27 16.67 -4.47
CA PHE A 130 14.02 16.18 -5.82
C PHE A 130 12.58 16.51 -6.25
N ASP A 131 12.41 17.03 -7.46
CA ASP A 131 11.10 17.38 -8.02
C ASP A 131 10.90 16.61 -9.33
N PRO A 132 10.03 15.59 -9.37
CA PRO A 132 9.82 14.78 -10.55
C PRO A 132 9.13 15.53 -11.69
N LYS A 133 8.66 16.76 -11.48
CA LYS A 133 7.96 17.57 -12.51
C LYS A 133 6.63 16.96 -12.98
N ILE A 134 5.90 16.30 -12.09
CA ILE A 134 4.53 15.83 -12.38
C ILE A 134 3.61 17.03 -12.63
N GLU A 135 2.74 16.92 -13.64
CA GLU A 135 1.72 17.93 -13.91
C GLU A 135 0.76 18.10 -12.73
N LYS A 136 0.56 19.34 -12.30
CA LYS A 136 -0.17 19.68 -11.06
C LYS A 136 -1.66 19.31 -11.07
N PHE A 137 -2.25 19.02 -12.24
CA PHE A 137 -3.66 18.62 -12.35
C PHE A 137 -3.86 17.13 -12.06
N ILE A 138 -2.82 16.30 -12.21
CA ILE A 138 -2.88 14.88 -11.86
C ILE A 138 -2.95 14.81 -10.34
N GLY A 139 -4.10 14.41 -9.80
CA GLY A 139 -4.35 14.30 -8.36
C GLY A 139 -3.16 13.61 -7.67
N SER A 140 -2.63 14.23 -6.63
CA SER A 140 -1.20 14.16 -6.40
C SER A 140 -0.79 13.29 -5.19
N ASN A 141 -1.76 12.65 -4.51
CA ASN A 141 -1.50 11.78 -3.37
C ASN A 141 -0.50 10.66 -3.71
N THR A 142 0.56 10.51 -2.90
CA THR A 142 1.52 9.41 -2.96
C THR A 142 1.72 8.85 -1.55
N ARG A 143 2.02 7.56 -1.46
CA ARG A 143 1.99 6.81 -0.19
C ARG A 143 3.35 6.28 0.25
N GLY A 144 4.41 6.65 -0.46
CA GLY A 144 5.75 6.21 -0.10
C GLY A 144 6.79 6.28 -1.20
N PHE A 145 7.90 5.65 -0.86
CA PHE A 145 9.10 5.39 -1.64
C PHE A 145 9.87 4.30 -0.89
N ALA A 146 10.94 3.78 -1.48
CA ALA A 146 11.81 2.82 -0.80
C ALA A 146 13.25 3.34 -0.75
N LEU A 147 14.00 2.92 0.27
CA LEU A 147 15.46 3.06 0.31
C LEU A 147 16.09 1.76 -0.20
N TRP A 148 17.08 1.86 -1.06
CA TRP A 148 17.81 0.70 -1.58
C TRP A 148 19.24 1.06 -1.93
N GLN A 149 20.21 0.37 -1.33
CA GLN A 149 21.64 0.64 -1.52
C GLN A 149 21.96 2.13 -1.30
N ASN A 150 22.41 2.88 -2.31
CA ASN A 150 22.61 4.33 -2.23
C ASN A 150 21.50 5.16 -2.90
N SER A 151 20.31 4.57 -3.09
CA SER A 151 19.21 5.16 -3.86
C SER A 151 17.93 5.31 -3.04
N VAL A 152 17.15 6.34 -3.37
CA VAL A 152 15.71 6.41 -3.10
C VAL A 152 14.97 5.98 -4.35
N LEU A 153 14.01 5.06 -4.21
CA LEU A 153 13.21 4.51 -5.30
C LEU A 153 11.79 5.05 -5.21
N GLN A 154 11.34 5.69 -6.28
CA GLN A 154 10.06 6.38 -6.33
C GLN A 154 9.18 5.87 -7.46
N ALA A 155 7.93 5.54 -7.15
CA ALA A 155 6.88 5.31 -8.13
C ALA A 155 5.93 6.51 -8.17
N THR A 156 5.86 7.20 -9.29
CA THR A 156 5.11 8.46 -9.42
C THR A 156 3.69 8.27 -9.93
N ARG A 157 2.84 9.28 -9.69
CA ARG A 157 1.44 9.29 -10.15
C ARG A 157 1.27 9.39 -11.67
N ASP A 158 2.29 9.76 -12.43
CA ASP A 158 2.31 9.72 -13.90
C ASP A 158 3.02 8.47 -14.45
N ALA A 159 3.03 7.38 -13.67
CA ALA A 159 3.54 6.07 -14.04
C ALA A 159 5.03 6.02 -14.41
N ARG A 160 5.87 6.80 -13.72
CA ARG A 160 7.32 6.66 -13.80
C ARG A 160 7.88 5.95 -12.58
N PHE A 161 8.96 5.22 -12.78
CA PHE A 161 9.78 4.67 -11.73
C PHE A 161 11.14 5.36 -11.77
N ILE A 162 11.55 5.99 -10.68
CA ILE A 162 12.71 6.88 -10.65
C ILE A 162 13.67 6.42 -9.55
N GLY A 163 14.95 6.30 -9.89
CA GLY A 163 16.04 6.13 -8.93
C GLY A 163 16.71 7.46 -8.66
N ILE A 164 16.88 7.82 -7.38
CA ILE A 164 17.46 9.10 -6.94
C ILE A 164 18.64 8.79 -6.03
N ASN A 165 19.77 9.46 -6.24
CA ASN A 165 20.95 9.32 -5.37
C ASN A 165 20.64 9.86 -3.96
N LYS A 166 20.87 9.06 -2.90
CA LYS A 166 20.59 9.48 -1.51
C LYS A 166 21.46 10.63 -1.02
N GLU A 167 22.67 10.80 -1.56
CA GLU A 167 23.61 11.83 -1.15
C GLU A 167 23.34 13.15 -1.86
N SER A 168 23.28 13.14 -3.21
CA SER A 168 23.13 14.36 -4.01
C SER A 168 21.68 14.77 -4.28
N GLY A 169 20.74 13.83 -4.22
CA GLY A 169 19.36 14.06 -4.66
C GLY A 169 19.19 14.10 -6.18
N GLU A 170 20.23 13.75 -6.94
CA GLU A 170 20.18 13.70 -8.40
C GLU A 170 19.48 12.42 -8.89
N GLN A 171 18.76 12.55 -10.00
CA GLN A 171 18.18 11.40 -10.70
C GLN A 171 19.28 10.53 -11.30
N LEU A 172 19.28 9.25 -10.95
CA LEU A 172 20.18 8.23 -11.49
C LEU A 172 19.64 7.65 -12.80
N TRP A 173 18.34 7.36 -12.81
CA TRP A 173 17.63 6.78 -13.95
C TRP A 173 16.14 7.04 -13.81
N GLU A 174 15.43 6.91 -14.93
CA GLU A 174 13.97 6.92 -14.99
C GLU A 174 13.53 5.81 -15.94
N ALA A 175 12.49 5.08 -15.54
CA ALA A 175 11.81 4.08 -16.34
C ALA A 175 10.33 4.42 -16.45
N LEU A 176 9.75 4.13 -17.61
CA LEU A 176 8.32 4.25 -17.82
C LEU A 176 7.66 2.96 -17.32
N GLY A 177 6.75 3.09 -16.36
CA GLY A 177 5.96 1.98 -15.82
C GLY A 177 4.75 1.61 -16.69
N HIS A 178 4.53 2.33 -17.79
CA HIS A 178 3.46 2.07 -18.75
C HIS A 178 3.92 1.17 -19.90
N GLU A 179 3.03 0.30 -20.38
CA GLU A 179 3.16 -0.26 -21.72
C GLU A 179 2.89 0.85 -22.75
N ARG A 180 3.81 1.08 -23.69
CA ARG A 180 3.55 1.97 -24.82
C ARG A 180 2.47 1.34 -25.72
N PRO A 181 1.46 2.09 -26.18
CA PRO A 181 0.56 1.59 -27.22
C PRO A 181 1.36 1.03 -28.41
N GLY A 182 1.07 -0.21 -28.83
CA GLY A 182 1.74 -0.88 -29.95
C GLY A 182 2.97 -1.73 -29.63
N GLY A 183 3.30 -1.97 -28.35
CA GLY A 183 4.24 -3.04 -27.97
C GLY A 183 3.65 -4.44 -28.21
N PRO A 184 4.47 -5.50 -28.36
CA PRO A 184 3.99 -6.86 -28.67
C PRO A 184 3.04 -7.46 -27.63
N ASN A 185 2.94 -6.87 -26.43
CA ASN A 185 2.03 -7.24 -25.34
C ASN A 185 1.04 -6.14 -24.92
N ALA A 186 1.10 -4.97 -25.58
CA ALA A 186 0.29 -3.81 -25.23
C ALA A 186 -1.13 -4.00 -25.76
N PRO A 187 -2.16 -4.10 -24.88
CA PRO A 187 -3.52 -4.03 -25.37
C PRO A 187 -3.73 -2.67 -26.05
N GLU A 188 -4.49 -2.64 -27.14
CA GLU A 188 -4.98 -1.39 -27.76
C GLU A 188 -5.77 -0.50 -26.76
N PHE A 189 -6.08 -1.03 -25.57
CA PHE A 189 -6.85 -0.37 -24.55
C PHE A 189 -6.17 -0.47 -23.17
N VAL A 190 -5.72 0.71 -22.73
CA VAL A 190 -5.37 1.17 -21.38
C VAL A 190 -3.99 0.80 -20.81
N ALA A 191 -3.06 1.75 -20.94
CA ALA A 191 -1.76 1.75 -20.30
C ALA A 191 -1.86 1.99 -18.78
N THR A 192 -0.89 1.51 -18.00
CA THR A 192 -0.67 1.97 -16.63
C THR A 192 -0.51 3.49 -16.64
N THR A 193 -1.46 4.23 -16.05
CA THR A 193 -1.41 5.71 -16.03
C THR A 193 -1.01 6.27 -14.67
N SER A 194 -0.93 5.42 -13.62
CA SER A 194 -0.55 5.86 -12.28
C SER A 194 -0.08 4.71 -11.38
N PHE A 195 0.87 4.97 -10.47
CA PHE A 195 1.24 4.08 -9.36
C PHE A 195 0.60 4.53 -8.03
N GLY A 196 0.41 3.59 -7.09
CA GLY A 196 -0.13 3.86 -5.76
C GLY A 196 0.83 4.59 -4.82
N GLY A 197 2.12 4.60 -5.15
CA GLY A 197 3.20 5.21 -4.37
C GLY A 197 3.82 4.30 -3.31
N HIS A 198 3.30 3.09 -3.09
CA HIS A 198 3.98 2.12 -2.24
C HIS A 198 5.05 1.36 -3.02
N VAL A 199 6.29 1.38 -2.51
CA VAL A 199 7.42 0.65 -3.07
C VAL A 199 8.04 -0.21 -1.97
N ILE A 200 8.33 -1.46 -2.28
CA ILE A 200 9.16 -2.34 -1.46
C ILE A 200 10.30 -2.86 -2.30
N ALA A 201 11.51 -2.90 -1.75
CA ALA A 201 12.68 -3.43 -2.44
C ALA A 201 13.27 -4.59 -1.63
N TYR A 202 13.69 -5.65 -2.32
CA TYR A 202 14.22 -6.86 -1.72
C TYR A 202 15.21 -7.56 -2.66
N THR A 203 15.95 -8.52 -2.12
CA THR A 203 16.69 -9.51 -2.92
C THR A 203 16.03 -10.86 -2.73
N THR A 204 15.64 -11.48 -3.84
CA THR A 204 14.98 -12.78 -3.89
C THR A 204 15.89 -13.91 -3.42
N ALA A 205 15.31 -15.09 -3.23
CA ALA A 205 16.07 -16.31 -2.94
C ALA A 205 17.11 -16.65 -4.03
N ALA A 206 16.83 -16.31 -5.29
CA ALA A 206 17.77 -16.50 -6.40
C ALA A 206 18.87 -15.41 -6.49
N GLY A 207 18.92 -14.46 -5.56
CA GLY A 207 19.89 -13.37 -5.55
C GLY A 207 19.53 -12.19 -6.46
N THR A 208 18.33 -12.17 -7.05
CA THR A 208 17.86 -11.08 -7.91
C THR A 208 17.31 -9.94 -7.06
N SER A 209 17.76 -8.71 -7.32
CA SER A 209 17.22 -7.52 -6.65
C SER A 209 16.00 -7.00 -7.39
N VAL A 210 14.90 -6.79 -6.66
CA VAL A 210 13.61 -6.36 -7.22
C VAL A 210 13.02 -5.27 -6.34
N ALA A 211 12.44 -4.25 -6.97
CA ALA A 211 11.57 -3.27 -6.33
C ALA A 211 10.17 -3.36 -6.95
N VAL A 212 9.15 -3.49 -6.10
CA VAL A 212 7.77 -3.74 -6.52
C VAL A 212 6.90 -2.52 -6.28
N ALA A 213 6.07 -2.18 -7.28
CA ALA A 213 5.03 -1.15 -7.18
C ALA A 213 3.73 -1.61 -7.86
N GLY A 214 2.59 -1.24 -7.28
CA GLY A 214 1.25 -1.52 -7.82
C GLY A 214 0.58 -0.28 -8.41
N THR A 215 -0.24 -0.49 -9.45
CA THR A 215 -0.94 0.59 -10.17
C THR A 215 -2.14 1.15 -9.40
N SER A 216 -2.59 2.36 -9.74
CA SER A 216 -3.67 3.08 -9.03
C SER A 216 -4.68 3.81 -9.93
N SER A 217 -4.74 3.50 -11.22
CA SER A 217 -5.63 4.19 -12.17
C SER A 217 -7.05 3.63 -12.18
N SER A 218 -8.08 4.48 -12.20
CA SER A 218 -9.49 4.03 -12.26
C SER A 218 -9.96 3.58 -13.65
N ALA A 219 -9.04 3.45 -14.61
CA ALA A 219 -9.31 2.97 -15.96
C ALA A 219 -8.28 1.90 -16.31
N GLY A 220 -8.75 0.82 -16.96
CA GLY A 220 -7.90 -0.26 -17.48
C GLY A 220 -7.79 -1.46 -16.57
N ILE A 221 -6.64 -2.14 -16.65
CA ILE A 221 -6.34 -3.37 -15.92
C ILE A 221 -5.25 -3.09 -14.89
N GLY A 222 -5.48 -3.47 -13.64
CA GLY A 222 -4.51 -3.30 -12.58
C GLY A 222 -3.30 -4.19 -12.79
N ALA A 223 -2.12 -3.72 -12.41
CA ALA A 223 -0.89 -4.47 -12.52
C ALA A 223 0.02 -4.27 -11.31
N VAL A 224 0.80 -5.31 -11.01
CA VAL A 224 1.94 -5.28 -10.10
C VAL A 224 3.18 -5.41 -10.94
N VAL A 225 4.14 -4.50 -10.76
CA VAL A 225 5.35 -4.44 -11.59
C VAL A 225 6.58 -4.56 -10.71
N GLY A 226 7.46 -5.49 -11.06
CA GLY A 226 8.79 -5.65 -10.47
C GLY A 226 9.84 -4.99 -11.34
N PHE A 227 10.65 -4.12 -10.76
CA PHE A 227 11.74 -3.41 -11.41
C PHE A 227 13.09 -3.82 -10.82
N ASN A 228 14.14 -3.78 -11.62
CA ASN A 228 15.51 -3.83 -11.11
C ASN A 228 15.83 -2.48 -10.46
N PRO A 229 16.11 -2.42 -9.14
CA PRO A 229 16.33 -1.16 -8.43
C PRO A 229 17.64 -0.45 -8.80
N ALA A 230 18.54 -1.09 -9.55
CA ALA A 230 19.79 -0.48 -9.99
C ALA A 230 19.62 0.39 -11.25
N ASN A 231 18.64 0.09 -12.11
CA ASN A 231 18.50 0.73 -13.43
C ASN A 231 17.04 0.97 -13.88
N GLY A 232 16.05 0.56 -13.09
CA GLY A 232 14.63 0.72 -13.41
C GLY A 232 14.08 -0.24 -14.46
N GLN A 233 14.86 -1.22 -14.94
CA GLN A 233 14.38 -2.18 -15.93
C GLN A 233 13.27 -3.05 -15.35
N GLU A 234 12.15 -3.20 -16.07
CA GLU A 234 11.10 -4.14 -15.70
C GLU A 234 11.64 -5.58 -15.75
N VAL A 235 11.47 -6.32 -14.64
CA VAL A 235 11.88 -7.72 -14.48
C VAL A 235 10.68 -8.63 -14.70
N TRP A 236 9.53 -8.25 -14.15
CA TRP A 236 8.27 -8.97 -14.33
C TRP A 236 7.08 -8.05 -14.13
N ARG A 237 5.93 -8.50 -14.63
CA ARG A 237 4.63 -7.83 -14.46
C ARG A 237 3.53 -8.86 -14.34
N THR A 238 2.62 -8.59 -13.41
CA THR A 238 1.45 -9.44 -13.16
C THR A 238 0.20 -8.59 -13.25
N TYR A 239 -0.65 -8.91 -14.22
CA TYR A 239 -1.98 -8.33 -14.32
C TYR A 239 -2.91 -8.94 -13.27
N THR A 240 -3.76 -8.10 -12.69
CA THR A 240 -4.72 -8.47 -11.64
C THR A 240 -6.07 -8.93 -12.18
N ILE A 241 -6.21 -8.91 -13.51
CA ILE A 241 -7.34 -9.47 -14.25
C ILE A 241 -6.76 -10.46 -15.27
N PRO A 242 -7.23 -11.72 -15.31
CA PRO A 242 -6.80 -12.67 -16.30
C PRO A 242 -7.11 -12.20 -17.73
N ARG A 243 -6.26 -12.58 -18.68
CA ARG A 243 -6.43 -12.35 -20.11
C ARG A 243 -7.06 -13.58 -20.80
N PRO A 244 -7.58 -13.44 -22.04
CA PRO A 244 -8.06 -14.57 -22.81
C PRO A 244 -7.03 -15.70 -22.88
N GLY A 245 -7.43 -16.92 -22.52
CA GLY A 245 -6.56 -18.10 -22.47
C GLY A 245 -5.88 -18.34 -21.11
N GLU A 246 -5.96 -17.40 -20.16
CA GLU A 246 -5.45 -17.59 -18.81
C GLU A 246 -6.48 -18.25 -17.86
N PRO A 247 -6.04 -18.94 -16.79
CA PRO A 247 -6.93 -19.45 -15.77
C PRO A 247 -7.82 -18.36 -15.17
N ASN A 248 -9.07 -18.71 -14.88
CA ASN A 248 -10.10 -17.82 -14.30
C ASN A 248 -10.59 -16.67 -15.19
N PHE A 249 -10.15 -16.58 -16.45
CA PHE A 249 -10.67 -15.59 -17.41
C PHE A 249 -12.20 -15.64 -17.55
N GLY A 250 -12.79 -16.84 -17.49
CA GLY A 250 -14.24 -17.03 -17.58
C GLY A 250 -15.08 -16.35 -16.49
N THR A 251 -14.44 -15.74 -15.48
CA THR A 251 -15.13 -14.91 -14.48
C THR A 251 -15.40 -13.47 -14.95
N TRP A 252 -14.91 -13.10 -16.14
CA TRP A 252 -15.20 -11.84 -16.81
C TRP A 252 -15.94 -12.09 -18.14
N PRO A 253 -17.16 -11.57 -18.31
CA PRO A 253 -17.94 -11.79 -19.52
C PRO A 253 -17.48 -10.87 -20.65
N GLY A 254 -17.36 -11.43 -21.86
CA GLY A 254 -17.01 -10.69 -23.07
C GLY A 254 -15.72 -9.87 -22.90
N ASP A 255 -15.82 -8.56 -23.14
CA ASP A 255 -14.70 -7.62 -23.09
C ASP A 255 -14.58 -6.81 -21.79
N THR A 256 -15.43 -7.11 -20.79
CA THR A 256 -15.49 -6.34 -19.52
C THR A 256 -14.15 -6.28 -18.78
N TRP A 257 -13.30 -7.29 -18.94
CA TRP A 257 -11.95 -7.35 -18.37
C TRP A 257 -11.05 -6.19 -18.83
N LYS A 258 -11.24 -5.63 -20.04
CA LYS A 258 -10.39 -4.56 -20.61
C LYS A 258 -10.47 -3.25 -19.82
N TRP A 259 -11.53 -3.06 -19.03
CA TRP A 259 -11.75 -1.89 -18.19
C TRP A 259 -12.15 -2.28 -16.75
N GLY A 260 -11.82 -3.51 -16.35
CA GLY A 260 -12.29 -4.11 -15.11
C GLY A 260 -11.62 -3.62 -13.83
N ALA A 261 -10.65 -2.70 -13.90
CA ALA A 261 -9.90 -2.17 -12.76
C ALA A 261 -9.08 -3.22 -11.98
N ALA A 262 -9.49 -3.59 -10.75
CA ALA A 262 -8.75 -4.46 -9.82
C ALA A 262 -7.38 -3.91 -9.37
N MET A 263 -7.28 -2.59 -9.17
CA MET A 263 -6.01 -1.89 -8.97
C MET A 263 -5.29 -2.28 -7.66
N PRO A 264 -4.02 -2.73 -7.69
CA PRO A 264 -3.28 -3.11 -6.49
C PRO A 264 -2.58 -1.89 -5.85
N TRP A 265 -3.35 -0.89 -5.43
CA TRP A 265 -2.80 0.43 -5.07
C TRP A 265 -2.29 0.57 -3.63
N GLY A 266 -2.47 -0.45 -2.79
CA GLY A 266 -1.98 -0.47 -1.41
C GLY A 266 -0.58 -1.08 -1.25
N PRO A 267 -0.07 -1.16 -0.02
CA PRO A 267 1.33 -1.53 0.19
C PRO A 267 1.55 -3.04 0.01
N PRO A 268 2.60 -3.45 -0.74
CA PRO A 268 3.07 -4.83 -0.74
C PRO A 268 3.82 -5.15 0.56
N THR A 269 3.78 -6.42 0.95
CA THR A 269 4.68 -7.03 1.95
C THR A 269 5.46 -8.17 1.31
N TYR A 270 6.54 -8.60 1.97
CA TYR A 270 7.42 -9.65 1.45
C TYR A 270 7.72 -10.67 2.55
N ASP A 271 7.70 -11.95 2.20
CA ASP A 271 8.23 -13.02 3.04
C ASP A 271 9.49 -13.60 2.39
N PRO A 272 10.68 -13.34 2.96
CA PRO A 272 11.94 -13.88 2.44
C PRO A 272 12.04 -15.40 2.60
N THR A 273 11.34 -16.00 3.56
CA THR A 273 11.40 -17.46 3.81
C THR A 273 10.71 -18.24 2.70
N THR A 274 9.57 -17.75 2.21
CA THR A 274 8.82 -18.40 1.12
C THR A 274 9.06 -17.74 -0.24
N ASN A 275 9.89 -16.69 -0.28
CA ASN A 275 10.14 -15.85 -1.46
C ASN A 275 8.83 -15.35 -2.09
N THR A 276 7.96 -14.75 -1.28
CA THR A 276 6.60 -14.38 -1.69
C THR A 276 6.34 -12.90 -1.44
N VAL A 277 5.81 -12.21 -2.46
CA VAL A 277 5.23 -10.87 -2.30
C VAL A 277 3.74 -11.03 -2.07
N PHE A 278 3.22 -10.43 -1.00
CA PHE A 278 1.79 -10.34 -0.75
C PHE A 278 1.29 -8.95 -1.10
N ILE A 279 0.25 -8.90 -1.93
CA ILE A 279 -0.42 -7.68 -2.33
C ILE A 279 -1.89 -7.99 -2.52
N GLY A 280 -2.72 -6.98 -2.66
CA GLY A 280 -4.15 -7.14 -2.76
C GLY A 280 -4.72 -6.07 -3.63
N THR A 281 -5.89 -6.36 -4.15
CA THR A 281 -6.46 -5.72 -5.31
C THR A 281 -7.69 -4.94 -4.94
N GLY A 282 -7.91 -3.86 -5.67
CA GLY A 282 -9.09 -3.05 -5.57
C GLY A 282 -10.31 -3.75 -6.15
N GLU A 283 -11.39 -3.02 -6.13
CA GLU A 283 -12.70 -3.35 -6.65
C GLU A 283 -12.71 -3.55 -8.17
N PRO A 284 -13.69 -4.32 -8.69
CA PRO A 284 -13.93 -4.46 -10.12
C PRO A 284 -14.71 -3.26 -10.69
N SER A 285 -14.47 -2.92 -11.96
CA SER A 285 -15.15 -1.81 -12.67
C SER A 285 -16.09 -2.31 -13.79
N PRO A 286 -17.27 -1.69 -14.03
CA PRO A 286 -17.86 -0.55 -13.33
C PRO A 286 -18.09 -0.82 -11.83
N VAL A 287 -17.67 0.11 -10.98
CA VAL A 287 -17.49 -0.11 -9.53
C VAL A 287 -18.76 -0.61 -8.83
N TYR A 288 -19.90 -0.02 -9.17
CA TYR A 288 -21.13 -0.17 -8.41
C TYR A 288 -22.23 -0.95 -9.14
N ASP A 289 -21.99 -1.31 -10.40
CA ASP A 289 -22.98 -2.01 -11.23
C ASP A 289 -22.50 -3.40 -11.63
N PRO A 290 -22.76 -4.43 -10.80
CA PRO A 290 -22.34 -5.80 -11.06
C PRO A 290 -23.07 -6.41 -12.27
N GLU A 291 -24.22 -5.88 -12.69
CA GLU A 291 -25.00 -6.40 -13.82
C GLU A 291 -24.32 -6.15 -15.18
N PHE A 292 -23.42 -5.16 -15.25
CA PHE A 292 -22.57 -4.91 -16.43
C PHE A 292 -21.33 -5.80 -16.49
N ARG A 293 -21.00 -6.47 -15.39
CA ARG A 293 -19.85 -7.38 -15.26
C ARG A 293 -20.23 -8.65 -14.48
N PRO A 294 -21.25 -9.41 -14.93
CA PRO A 294 -21.70 -10.61 -14.23
C PRO A 294 -20.58 -11.65 -14.13
N GLY A 295 -20.39 -12.22 -12.94
CA GLY A 295 -19.34 -13.17 -12.61
C GLY A 295 -18.53 -12.72 -11.39
N ASP A 296 -17.69 -13.63 -10.88
CA ASP A 296 -16.90 -13.35 -9.67
C ASP A 296 -15.87 -12.22 -9.85
N ASN A 297 -15.54 -11.85 -11.10
CA ASN A 297 -14.61 -10.77 -11.45
C ASN A 297 -13.19 -10.99 -10.87
N LEU A 298 -12.63 -12.19 -11.01
CA LEU A 298 -11.31 -12.51 -10.45
C LEU A 298 -10.20 -11.74 -11.19
N TYR A 299 -9.22 -11.11 -10.54
CA TYR A 299 -8.89 -11.19 -9.12
C TYR A 299 -9.15 -9.87 -8.39
N ALA A 300 -10.29 -9.22 -8.64
CA ALA A 300 -10.69 -8.04 -7.88
C ALA A 300 -11.02 -8.39 -6.41
N SER A 301 -10.90 -7.43 -5.50
CA SER A 301 -11.17 -7.54 -4.06
C SER A 301 -10.55 -8.81 -3.45
N SER A 302 -9.25 -9.00 -3.72
CA SER A 302 -8.51 -10.23 -3.42
C SER A 302 -7.18 -9.96 -2.73
N THR A 303 -6.66 -10.98 -2.05
CA THR A 303 -5.23 -11.10 -1.71
C THR A 303 -4.55 -12.00 -2.74
N LEU A 304 -3.42 -11.55 -3.26
CA LEU A 304 -2.54 -12.27 -4.18
C LEU A 304 -1.21 -12.57 -3.49
N ALA A 305 -0.75 -13.80 -3.65
CA ALA A 305 0.61 -14.21 -3.31
C ALA A 305 1.39 -14.42 -4.61
N LEU A 306 2.41 -13.60 -4.83
CA LEU A 306 3.22 -13.62 -6.04
C LEU A 306 4.61 -14.16 -5.73
N ASP A 307 5.14 -14.99 -6.61
CA ASP A 307 6.54 -15.37 -6.58
C ASP A 307 7.43 -14.14 -6.80
N ALA A 308 8.38 -13.92 -5.89
CA ALA A 308 9.12 -12.67 -5.86
C ALA A 308 10.14 -12.52 -7.00
N ASP A 309 10.58 -13.64 -7.59
CA ASP A 309 11.50 -13.69 -8.74
C ASP A 309 10.79 -13.43 -10.06
N SER A 310 9.61 -14.04 -10.24
CA SER A 310 8.95 -14.09 -11.55
C SER A 310 7.63 -13.33 -11.65
N GLY A 311 7.08 -12.87 -10.53
CA GLY A 311 5.74 -12.28 -10.44
C GLY A 311 4.60 -13.30 -10.58
N LYS A 312 4.88 -14.57 -10.88
CA LYS A 312 3.85 -15.59 -11.09
C LYS A 312 3.02 -15.78 -9.83
N MET A 313 1.70 -15.85 -10.00
CA MET A 313 0.79 -16.08 -8.88
C MET A 313 0.96 -17.49 -8.31
N LYS A 314 1.27 -17.57 -7.02
CA LYS A 314 1.33 -18.81 -6.24
C LYS A 314 -0.06 -19.25 -5.81
N TRP A 315 -0.82 -18.32 -5.26
CA TRP A 315 -2.20 -18.51 -4.85
C TRP A 315 -2.91 -17.15 -4.75
N PHE A 316 -4.24 -17.18 -4.69
CA PHE A 316 -5.07 -16.00 -4.40
C PHE A 316 -6.21 -16.38 -3.45
N PHE A 317 -6.75 -15.38 -2.78
CA PHE A 317 -7.99 -15.50 -2.01
C PHE A 317 -8.86 -14.26 -2.28
N GLN A 318 -10.02 -14.45 -2.91
CA GLN A 318 -10.97 -13.38 -3.13
C GLN A 318 -11.88 -13.19 -1.92
N HIS A 319 -11.91 -11.98 -1.36
CA HIS A 319 -12.68 -11.64 -0.15
C HIS A 319 -14.14 -11.35 -0.50
N THR A 320 -14.38 -10.63 -1.60
CA THR A 320 -15.72 -10.19 -2.02
C THR A 320 -15.97 -10.54 -3.49
N PRO A 321 -16.48 -11.75 -3.80
CA PRO A 321 -16.83 -12.12 -5.18
C PRO A 321 -17.94 -11.22 -5.76
N ASN A 322 -17.84 -10.84 -7.03
CA ASN A 322 -18.81 -9.98 -7.72
C ASN A 322 -19.15 -8.68 -6.95
N ASP A 323 -18.15 -8.05 -6.33
CA ASP A 323 -18.27 -6.88 -5.44
C ASP A 323 -19.08 -5.72 -6.06
N PRO A 324 -20.22 -5.30 -5.45
CA PRO A 324 -21.00 -4.11 -5.84
C PRO A 324 -20.82 -2.90 -4.90
N TRP A 325 -20.00 -2.97 -3.85
CA TRP A 325 -19.94 -1.95 -2.79
C TRP A 325 -18.65 -1.16 -2.76
N ASP A 326 -17.69 -1.48 -3.65
CA ASP A 326 -16.37 -0.85 -3.69
C ASP A 326 -15.55 -1.24 -2.44
N PHE A 327 -15.60 -2.53 -2.12
CA PHE A 327 -14.85 -3.14 -1.03
C PHE A 327 -13.43 -3.53 -1.48
N ASP A 328 -12.61 -2.52 -1.76
CA ASP A 328 -11.18 -2.73 -2.03
C ASP A 328 -10.50 -3.57 -0.94
N SER A 329 -9.82 -4.62 -1.38
CA SER A 329 -8.98 -5.45 -0.54
C SER A 329 -7.51 -5.04 -0.66
N THR A 330 -7.19 -3.74 -0.60
CA THR A 330 -5.84 -3.23 -0.91
C THR A 330 -4.95 -2.96 0.31
N GLY A 331 -5.46 -3.01 1.54
CA GLY A 331 -4.69 -2.70 2.77
C GLY A 331 -3.44 -3.55 3.02
N ALA A 332 -2.59 -3.25 4.01
CA ALA A 332 -1.36 -4.03 4.19
C ALA A 332 -1.63 -5.51 4.53
N ARG A 333 -0.83 -6.42 3.95
CA ARG A 333 -0.86 -7.87 4.24
C ARG A 333 0.13 -8.20 5.36
N MET A 334 -0.33 -8.19 6.62
CA MET A 334 0.54 -8.48 7.76
C MET A 334 0.88 -9.96 7.84
N VAL A 335 2.16 -10.31 7.90
CA VAL A 335 2.63 -11.70 7.98
C VAL A 335 3.08 -12.02 9.40
N PHE A 336 2.56 -13.08 10.02
CA PHE A 336 2.93 -13.44 11.40
C PHE A 336 2.76 -14.94 11.68
N ASP A 337 3.24 -15.40 12.83
CA ASP A 337 3.00 -16.76 13.31
C ASP A 337 1.62 -16.88 13.95
N PHE A 338 0.76 -17.71 13.36
CA PHE A 338 -0.59 -17.98 13.82
C PHE A 338 -0.67 -19.36 14.47
N ARG A 339 -1.31 -19.42 15.65
CA ARG A 339 -1.57 -20.68 16.34
C ARG A 339 -2.95 -21.19 15.95
N THR A 340 -3.00 -22.31 15.25
CA THR A 340 -4.26 -22.94 14.83
C THR A 340 -5.00 -23.55 16.03
N PRO A 341 -6.34 -23.75 15.92
CA PRO A 341 -7.12 -24.36 16.99
C PRO A 341 -6.66 -25.75 17.44
N ASP A 342 -6.03 -26.51 16.53
CA ASP A 342 -5.44 -27.84 16.81
C ASP A 342 -4.04 -27.76 17.46
N GLY A 343 -3.55 -26.55 17.77
CA GLY A 343 -2.32 -26.31 18.51
C GLY A 343 -1.04 -26.21 17.66
N ARG A 344 -1.12 -26.32 16.33
CA ARG A 344 0.02 -26.08 15.43
C ARG A 344 0.30 -24.59 15.28
N THR A 345 1.53 -24.25 14.91
CA THR A 345 1.89 -22.88 14.49
C THR A 345 2.15 -22.88 13.00
N VAL A 346 1.51 -21.97 12.27
CA VAL A 346 1.69 -21.77 10.83
C VAL A 346 2.01 -20.31 10.55
N LYS A 347 2.73 -20.03 9.46
CA LYS A 347 2.84 -18.66 8.95
C LYS A 347 1.50 -18.26 8.35
N ALA A 348 0.97 -17.13 8.78
CA ALA A 348 -0.27 -16.58 8.29
C ALA A 348 -0.06 -15.18 7.73
N VAL A 349 -0.95 -14.77 6.85
CA VAL A 349 -1.08 -13.43 6.31
C VAL A 349 -2.48 -12.91 6.60
N SER A 350 -2.58 -11.71 7.16
CA SER A 350 -3.86 -11.09 7.47
C SER A 350 -4.09 -9.78 6.74
N ASN A 351 -5.37 -9.52 6.45
CA ASN A 351 -5.85 -8.34 5.75
C ASN A 351 -7.04 -7.76 6.51
N TRP A 352 -6.90 -6.50 6.95
CA TRP A 352 -8.02 -5.72 7.44
C TRP A 352 -8.84 -5.25 6.23
N ASP A 353 -9.87 -6.02 5.85
CA ASP A 353 -10.59 -5.79 4.61
C ASP A 353 -11.67 -4.72 4.75
N ARG A 354 -11.87 -3.92 3.70
CA ARG A 354 -12.88 -2.85 3.68
C ARG A 354 -14.30 -3.39 3.88
N ASN A 355 -14.55 -4.65 3.55
CA ASN A 355 -15.85 -5.30 3.75
C ASN A 355 -16.21 -5.52 5.24
N GLY A 356 -15.32 -5.18 6.18
CA GLY A 356 -15.58 -5.19 7.61
C GLY A 356 -15.02 -6.39 8.36
N PHE A 357 -14.28 -7.29 7.70
CA PHE A 357 -13.70 -8.49 8.31
C PHE A 357 -12.17 -8.48 8.27
N LEU A 358 -11.52 -8.89 9.36
CA LEU A 358 -10.09 -9.17 9.40
C LEU A 358 -9.92 -10.64 9.01
N TYR A 359 -9.43 -10.88 7.79
CA TYR A 359 -9.15 -12.23 7.31
C TYR A 359 -7.75 -12.63 7.69
N THR A 360 -7.58 -13.88 8.10
CA THR A 360 -6.29 -14.54 8.30
C THR A 360 -6.24 -15.78 7.43
N LEU A 361 -5.22 -15.86 6.58
CA LEU A 361 -4.99 -16.93 5.61
C LEU A 361 -3.64 -17.58 5.90
N ASN A 362 -3.48 -18.86 5.59
CA ASN A 362 -2.18 -19.51 5.60
C ASN A 362 -1.30 -18.90 4.50
N ALA A 363 -0.13 -18.37 4.88
CA ALA A 363 0.74 -17.63 3.97
C ALA A 363 1.32 -18.51 2.84
N ALA A 364 1.43 -19.82 3.05
CA ALA A 364 2.03 -20.73 2.08
C ALA A 364 1.07 -21.09 0.92
N ASN A 365 -0.23 -21.22 1.19
CA ASN A 365 -1.19 -21.79 0.24
C ASN A 365 -2.52 -21.01 0.12
N GLY A 366 -2.74 -19.97 0.91
CA GLY A 366 -3.96 -19.16 0.88
C GLY A 366 -5.17 -19.82 1.55
N GLU A 367 -4.97 -20.94 2.24
CA GLU A 367 -6.04 -21.62 2.99
C GLU A 367 -6.63 -20.67 4.04
N PHE A 368 -7.96 -20.60 4.10
CA PHE A 368 -8.65 -19.79 5.08
C PHE A 368 -8.43 -20.33 6.49
N LEU A 369 -8.02 -19.47 7.42
CA LEU A 369 -7.82 -19.84 8.83
C LEU A 369 -8.91 -19.26 9.72
N GLN A 370 -9.20 -17.97 9.57
CA GLN A 370 -10.27 -17.29 10.33
C GLN A 370 -10.66 -15.95 9.68
N ALA A 371 -11.85 -15.47 10.05
CA ALA A 371 -12.30 -14.11 9.80
C ALA A 371 -12.93 -13.56 11.09
N VAL A 372 -12.48 -12.39 11.52
CA VAL A 372 -13.04 -11.69 12.68
C VAL A 372 -13.81 -10.47 12.20
N ALA A 373 -15.08 -10.35 12.59
CA ALA A 373 -15.83 -9.14 12.33
C ALA A 373 -15.14 -7.99 13.06
N GLN A 374 -14.73 -6.99 12.30
CA GLN A 374 -14.03 -5.87 12.91
C GLN A 374 -15.04 -4.92 13.53
N THR A 375 -16.22 -4.72 12.92
CA THR A 375 -17.24 -3.74 13.32
C THR A 375 -18.55 -4.42 13.67
N ASP A 376 -19.31 -3.78 14.55
CA ASP A 376 -20.67 -4.19 14.85
C ASP A 376 -21.58 -3.93 13.64
N ASN A 377 -22.67 -4.69 13.57
CA ASN A 377 -23.80 -4.49 12.65
C ASN A 377 -23.47 -4.64 11.16
N ILE A 378 -22.42 -5.37 10.78
CA ILE A 378 -22.20 -5.77 9.38
C ILE A 378 -23.44 -6.50 8.88
N ASN A 379 -24.02 -6.03 7.76
CA ASN A 379 -25.30 -6.53 7.24
C ASN A 379 -25.31 -6.75 5.72
N TRP A 380 -24.21 -6.50 5.01
CA TRP A 380 -24.13 -6.78 3.56
C TRP A 380 -24.12 -8.30 3.27
N THR A 381 -23.69 -9.10 4.25
CA THR A 381 -23.71 -10.56 4.27
C THR A 381 -24.19 -11.05 5.64
N LYS A 382 -24.74 -12.26 5.74
CA LYS A 382 -25.07 -12.91 7.03
C LYS A 382 -23.84 -13.25 7.88
N GLY A 383 -22.65 -13.17 7.31
CA GLY A 383 -21.37 -13.47 7.96
C GLY A 383 -20.38 -14.08 6.99
N ILE A 384 -19.31 -14.66 7.52
CA ILE A 384 -18.31 -15.40 6.77
C ILE A 384 -18.41 -16.89 7.12
N ASP A 385 -18.45 -17.75 6.12
CA ASP A 385 -18.45 -19.19 6.29
C ASP A 385 -17.11 -19.65 6.86
N ALA A 386 -17.16 -20.30 8.02
CA ALA A 386 -15.98 -20.66 8.79
C ALA A 386 -15.10 -21.74 8.13
N LYS A 387 -15.57 -22.39 7.05
CA LYS A 387 -14.80 -23.42 6.33
C LYS A 387 -14.14 -22.86 5.07
N THR A 388 -14.86 -22.01 4.34
CA THR A 388 -14.45 -21.51 3.03
C THR A 388 -13.88 -20.09 3.08
N GLY A 389 -14.20 -19.34 4.14
CA GLY A 389 -13.87 -17.92 4.26
C GLY A 389 -14.67 -17.01 3.33
N LYS A 390 -15.68 -17.54 2.64
CA LYS A 390 -16.55 -16.77 1.74
C LYS A 390 -17.74 -16.18 2.48
N PRO A 391 -18.40 -15.14 1.94
CA PRO A 391 -19.68 -14.68 2.47
C PRO A 391 -20.67 -15.84 2.61
N MET A 392 -21.41 -15.94 3.72
CA MET A 392 -22.38 -17.01 3.96
C MET A 392 -23.48 -17.10 2.89
N ASP A 393 -23.77 -15.98 2.21
CA ASP A 393 -24.75 -15.89 1.13
C ASP A 393 -24.13 -16.09 -0.26
N TYR A 394 -22.83 -16.41 -0.35
CA TYR A 394 -22.14 -16.68 -1.62
C TYR A 394 -22.64 -17.98 -2.24
N LEU A 395 -23.00 -17.91 -3.53
CA LEU A 395 -23.47 -19.02 -4.34
C LEU A 395 -22.48 -19.25 -5.49
N PRO A 396 -21.59 -20.25 -5.38
CA PRO A 396 -20.59 -20.54 -6.42
C PRO A 396 -21.22 -20.77 -7.80
N GLY A 397 -20.63 -20.17 -8.84
CA GLY A 397 -21.10 -20.29 -10.22
C GLY A 397 -22.30 -19.41 -10.56
N GLN A 398 -22.87 -18.68 -9.60
CA GLN A 398 -23.90 -17.69 -9.87
C GLN A 398 -23.27 -16.41 -10.44
N VAL A 399 -23.85 -15.91 -11.53
CA VAL A 399 -23.36 -14.73 -12.25
C VAL A 399 -23.56 -13.42 -11.48
N LEU A 400 -24.59 -13.35 -10.63
CA LEU A 400 -24.86 -12.21 -9.74
C LEU A 400 -25.15 -12.74 -8.35
N GLN A 401 -24.41 -12.27 -7.36
CA GLN A 401 -24.53 -12.83 -6.02
C GLN A 401 -25.77 -12.27 -5.28
N PRO A 402 -26.37 -13.03 -4.35
CA PRO A 402 -27.61 -12.61 -3.67
C PRO A 402 -27.47 -11.29 -2.92
N TYR A 403 -26.28 -11.03 -2.36
CA TYR A 403 -25.99 -9.82 -1.62
C TYR A 403 -25.96 -8.55 -2.49
N ASN A 404 -25.85 -8.67 -3.82
CA ASN A 404 -25.92 -7.54 -4.74
C ASN A 404 -27.29 -6.86 -4.76
N VAL A 405 -28.36 -7.48 -4.21
CA VAL A 405 -29.65 -6.80 -4.01
C VAL A 405 -29.52 -5.56 -3.14
N ALA A 406 -28.58 -5.57 -2.18
CA ALA A 406 -28.32 -4.44 -1.31
C ALA A 406 -27.47 -3.35 -1.96
N GLY A 407 -26.74 -3.69 -3.04
CA GLY A 407 -25.93 -2.73 -3.80
C GLY A 407 -26.75 -1.71 -4.59
N PRO A 408 -26.12 -0.65 -5.10
CA PRO A 408 -26.79 0.40 -5.85
C PRO A 408 -27.38 -0.13 -7.17
N ARG A 409 -28.59 0.32 -7.53
CA ARG A 409 -29.27 -0.09 -8.77
C ARG A 409 -29.86 1.10 -9.52
N LYS A 410 -29.86 1.03 -10.85
CA LYS A 410 -30.46 2.05 -11.72
C LYS A 410 -31.97 2.19 -11.42
N GLY A 411 -32.42 3.42 -11.22
CA GLY A 411 -33.83 3.73 -10.94
C GLY A 411 -34.26 3.50 -9.49
N ARG A 412 -33.37 3.05 -8.60
CA ARG A 412 -33.64 2.92 -7.16
C ARG A 412 -33.54 4.28 -6.47
N THR A 413 -34.62 4.69 -5.81
CA THR A 413 -34.65 5.88 -4.94
C THR A 413 -33.92 5.64 -3.63
N ARG A 414 -33.61 6.70 -2.86
CA ARG A 414 -32.95 6.58 -1.55
C ARG A 414 -33.81 5.80 -0.56
N GLU A 415 -35.12 5.99 -0.62
CA GLU A 415 -36.12 5.34 0.23
C GLU A 415 -36.21 3.84 -0.04
N GLN A 416 -35.83 3.39 -1.25
CA GLN A 416 -35.76 1.99 -1.65
C GLN A 416 -34.38 1.37 -1.43
N ALA A 417 -33.35 2.17 -1.16
CA ALA A 417 -32.00 1.67 -0.90
C ALA A 417 -31.89 1.13 0.52
N PRO A 418 -31.46 -0.13 0.70
CA PRO A 418 -31.18 -0.63 2.04
C PRO A 418 -29.97 0.08 2.64
N LEU A 419 -29.97 0.20 3.96
CA LEU A 419 -28.80 0.66 4.70
C LEU A 419 -27.78 -0.48 4.76
N VAL A 420 -26.58 -0.26 4.23
CA VAL A 420 -25.52 -1.28 4.16
C VAL A 420 -24.36 -0.93 5.10
N CYS A 421 -23.93 -1.90 5.89
CA CYS A 421 -22.81 -1.83 6.81
C CYS A 421 -21.87 -3.03 6.54
N ALA A 422 -20.56 -2.88 6.50
CA ALA A 422 -19.82 -1.63 6.69
C ALA A 422 -20.01 -0.64 5.52
N THR A 423 -19.89 0.66 5.82
CA THR A 423 -19.84 1.71 4.79
C THR A 423 -18.64 1.53 3.87
N TRP A 424 -18.72 1.98 2.61
CA TRP A 424 -17.56 2.05 1.70
C TRP A 424 -16.33 2.74 2.33
N GLY A 425 -16.57 3.75 3.17
CA GLY A 425 -15.49 4.45 3.89
C GLY A 425 -15.11 3.80 5.23
N GLY A 426 -15.73 2.69 5.60
CA GLY A 426 -15.69 2.12 6.94
C GLY A 426 -15.18 0.69 6.95
N SER A 427 -14.28 0.42 7.89
CA SER A 427 -13.14 -0.51 7.77
C SER A 427 -11.99 0.14 6.97
N PRO A 428 -10.70 -0.04 7.35
CA PRO A 428 -9.64 0.81 6.82
C PRO A 428 -9.61 0.73 5.30
N THR A 429 -9.89 1.86 4.66
CA THR A 429 -9.46 2.09 3.28
C THR A 429 -8.01 1.65 3.24
N GLY A 430 -7.58 0.82 2.27
CA GLY A 430 -6.21 0.27 2.19
C GLY A 430 -5.04 1.28 2.18
N ILE A 431 -5.36 2.55 2.42
CA ILE A 431 -4.56 3.73 2.69
C ILE A 431 -3.88 3.69 4.08
N TRP A 432 -4.53 3.17 5.13
CA TRP A 432 -4.01 3.25 6.51
C TRP A 432 -3.53 1.88 6.99
N PRO A 433 -2.22 1.63 7.05
CA PRO A 433 -1.72 0.32 7.43
C PRO A 433 -1.92 0.07 8.94
N PRO A 434 -2.28 -1.16 9.36
CA PRO A 434 -2.36 -1.56 10.76
C PRO A 434 -1.00 -1.55 11.42
N SER A 435 -0.99 -1.66 12.75
CA SER A 435 0.18 -2.13 13.52
C SER A 435 -0.09 -3.49 14.14
N TYR A 436 0.96 -4.27 14.38
CA TYR A 436 0.91 -5.56 15.04
C TYR A 436 2.01 -5.64 16.10
N ASP A 437 1.62 -5.96 17.33
CA ASP A 437 2.55 -6.22 18.42
C ASP A 437 2.82 -7.73 18.51
N PRO A 438 4.01 -8.20 18.10
CA PRO A 438 4.33 -9.64 18.11
C PRO A 438 4.47 -10.22 19.52
N THR A 439 4.60 -9.39 20.56
CA THR A 439 4.71 -9.85 21.95
C THR A 439 3.34 -10.18 22.54
N THR A 440 2.34 -9.36 22.22
CA THR A 440 0.98 -9.53 22.71
C THR A 440 0.08 -10.25 21.71
N GLY A 441 0.47 -10.38 20.44
CA GLY A 441 -0.37 -10.95 19.38
C GLY A 441 -1.54 -10.04 18.99
N ILE A 442 -1.51 -8.77 19.38
CA ILE A 442 -2.60 -7.83 19.12
C ILE A 442 -2.27 -6.98 17.90
N THR A 443 -3.20 -6.89 16.96
CA THR A 443 -3.18 -5.91 15.88
C THR A 443 -4.09 -4.74 16.20
N TYR A 444 -3.64 -3.53 15.85
CA TYR A 444 -4.37 -2.28 16.03
C TYR A 444 -4.62 -1.62 14.69
N GLN A 445 -5.84 -1.14 14.49
CA GLN A 445 -6.25 -0.46 13.27
C GLN A 445 -7.13 0.74 13.58
N THR A 446 -6.82 1.88 12.97
CA THR A 446 -7.72 3.02 12.92
C THR A 446 -8.68 2.87 11.76
N ARG A 447 -9.96 3.21 11.99
CA ARG A 447 -10.99 3.11 10.96
C ARG A 447 -12.12 4.09 11.17
N THR A 448 -12.92 4.24 10.13
CA THR A 448 -14.31 4.70 10.26
C THR A 448 -15.20 3.47 10.44
N SER A 449 -16.21 3.53 11.28
CA SER A 449 -17.33 2.58 11.30
C SER A 449 -18.60 3.34 10.94
N GLY A 450 -19.55 2.70 10.27
CA GLY A 450 -20.82 3.31 9.89
C GLY A 450 -21.46 2.53 8.76
N CYS A 451 -22.53 3.09 8.21
CA CYS A 451 -23.31 2.46 7.15
C CYS A 451 -23.56 3.45 6.01
N THR A 452 -23.91 2.96 4.83
CA THR A 452 -24.18 3.79 3.65
C THR A 452 -25.51 3.41 3.01
N TYR A 453 -26.28 4.41 2.59
CA TYR A 453 -27.28 4.25 1.54
C TYR A 453 -26.63 4.51 0.18
N GLN A 454 -26.69 3.53 -0.74
CA GLN A 454 -26.13 3.66 -2.09
C GLN A 454 -27.24 3.67 -3.14
N THR A 455 -27.25 4.70 -3.99
CA THR A 455 -28.20 4.84 -5.11
C THR A 455 -27.46 5.22 -6.40
N MET A 456 -27.97 4.82 -7.56
CA MET A 456 -27.45 5.26 -8.86
C MET A 456 -28.23 6.51 -9.31
N VAL A 457 -27.53 7.60 -9.61
CA VAL A 457 -28.09 8.82 -10.20
C VAL A 457 -27.53 9.02 -11.60
N ARG A 458 -28.30 9.59 -12.53
CA ARG A 458 -27.80 9.86 -13.89
C ARG A 458 -26.70 10.92 -13.84
N SER A 459 -25.52 10.63 -14.37
CA SER A 459 -24.40 11.58 -14.39
C SER A 459 -24.65 12.66 -15.46
N THR A 460 -24.56 13.93 -15.07
CA THR A 460 -24.60 15.09 -15.98
C THR A 460 -23.20 15.61 -16.33
N ALA A 461 -22.13 14.94 -15.88
CA ALA A 461 -20.77 15.42 -16.01
C ALA A 461 -20.15 15.05 -17.36
N GLU A 462 -19.82 16.05 -18.16
CA GLU A 462 -19.21 15.90 -19.48
C GLU A 462 -17.75 15.39 -19.45
N ALA A 463 -17.12 15.34 -18.27
CA ALA A 463 -15.67 15.19 -18.07
C ALA A 463 -15.12 13.75 -18.07
N PHE A 464 -15.96 12.72 -18.19
CA PHE A 464 -15.47 11.34 -18.31
C PHE A 464 -15.11 11.01 -19.76
N ASN A 465 -14.00 10.28 -19.94
CA ASN A 465 -13.49 9.78 -21.23
C ASN A 465 -14.64 9.15 -22.05
N PRO A 466 -14.73 9.39 -23.38
CA PRO A 466 -15.76 8.79 -24.22
C PRO A 466 -15.90 7.25 -24.11
N LEU A 467 -14.84 6.50 -23.80
CA LEU A 467 -14.91 5.05 -23.53
C LEU A 467 -15.61 4.71 -22.19
N VAL A 468 -15.58 5.64 -21.24
CA VAL A 468 -16.24 5.55 -19.92
C VAL A 468 -17.70 6.02 -20.05
N ARG A 469 -17.99 7.00 -20.94
CA ARG A 469 -19.34 7.53 -21.18
C ARG A 469 -20.35 6.49 -21.65
N GLU A 470 -19.95 5.52 -22.47
CA GLU A 470 -20.89 4.51 -22.99
C GLU A 470 -21.33 3.48 -21.93
N CYS A 471 -20.53 3.28 -20.87
CA CYS A 471 -20.87 2.39 -19.75
C CYS A 471 -21.43 3.11 -18.51
N LEU A 472 -21.18 4.42 -18.34
CA LEU A 472 -21.32 5.13 -17.05
C LEU A 472 -22.19 6.39 -17.12
N GLY A 473 -23.36 6.30 -17.77
CA GLY A 473 -24.39 7.33 -17.66
C GLY A 473 -24.96 7.52 -16.25
N CYS A 474 -24.45 6.82 -15.24
CA CYS A 474 -24.86 6.92 -13.84
C CYS A 474 -23.64 7.11 -12.91
N SER A 475 -23.72 8.08 -12.00
CA SER A 475 -22.86 8.23 -10.83
C SER A 475 -23.54 7.63 -9.60
N VAL A 476 -22.78 7.23 -8.58
CA VAL A 476 -23.38 6.77 -7.30
C VAL A 476 -23.51 7.94 -6.34
N ASN A 477 -24.71 8.09 -5.79
CA ASN A 477 -24.95 8.91 -4.62
C ASN A 477 -24.85 8.03 -3.38
N GLN A 478 -23.90 8.36 -2.50
CA GLN A 478 -23.64 7.67 -1.25
C GLN A 478 -23.94 8.60 -0.08
N VAL A 479 -24.83 8.16 0.83
CA VAL A 479 -25.09 8.88 2.08
C VAL A 479 -24.63 8.04 3.24
N GLN A 480 -23.53 8.45 3.87
CA GLN A 480 -23.02 7.81 5.08
C GLN A 480 -23.86 8.20 6.30
N VAL A 481 -24.11 7.23 7.18
CA VAL A 481 -24.92 7.39 8.39
C VAL A 481 -24.17 6.74 9.56
N ASP A 482 -24.32 7.33 10.76
CA ASP A 482 -23.72 6.86 12.02
C ASP A 482 -22.20 6.66 11.94
N THR A 483 -21.51 7.52 11.18
CA THR A 483 -20.06 7.42 11.02
C THR A 483 -19.31 7.86 12.26
N LYS A 484 -18.43 6.98 12.75
CA LYS A 484 -17.56 7.21 13.91
C LYS A 484 -16.14 6.80 13.57
N ALA A 485 -15.16 7.61 13.99
CA ALA A 485 -13.76 7.21 13.96
C ALA A 485 -13.47 6.36 15.20
N ASN A 486 -12.91 5.16 15.01
CA ASN A 486 -12.62 4.23 16.08
C ASN A 486 -11.22 3.61 15.88
N MET A 487 -10.59 3.22 16.99
CA MET A 487 -9.41 2.35 16.99
C MET A 487 -9.82 0.99 17.52
N VAL A 488 -9.50 -0.07 16.78
CA VAL A 488 -9.83 -1.45 17.13
C VAL A 488 -8.55 -2.20 17.44
N ALA A 489 -8.61 -3.05 18.46
CA ALA A 489 -7.58 -4.02 18.78
C ALA A 489 -8.15 -5.43 18.63
N ILE A 490 -7.49 -6.32 17.90
CA ILE A 490 -7.88 -7.73 17.72
C ILE A 490 -6.68 -8.61 18.11
N ASP A 491 -6.89 -9.60 18.98
CA ASP A 491 -5.89 -10.64 19.25
C ASP A 491 -5.99 -11.69 18.15
N VAL A 492 -5.07 -11.63 17.18
CA VAL A 492 -5.12 -12.51 16.01
C VAL A 492 -4.94 -13.98 16.36
N ARG A 493 -4.53 -14.33 17.58
CA ARG A 493 -4.36 -15.71 18.04
C ARG A 493 -5.62 -16.29 18.65
N ALA A 494 -6.50 -15.44 19.17
CA ALA A 494 -7.72 -15.83 19.88
C ALA A 494 -9.00 -15.60 19.06
N GLY A 495 -8.93 -14.77 18.02
CA GLY A 495 -10.09 -14.35 17.23
C GLY A 495 -10.76 -13.14 17.85
#